data_AF-A0A0B7GUV7-F1
#
_entry.id   AF-A0A0B7GUV7-F1
#
_cell.length_a   1.000
_cell.length_b   1.000
_cell.length_c   1.000
_cell.angle_alpha   90.00
_cell.angle_beta   90.00
_cell.angle_gamma   90.00
#
_symmetry.space_group_name_H-M   'P 1'
#
loop_
_entity.id
_entity.type
_entity.pdbx_description
1 polymer ?
#
loop_
_entity_poly.entity_id
_entity_poly.type
_entity_poly.pdbx_seq_one_letter_code
_entity_poly.pdbx_strand_id
1 'polypeptide(L)'
;MTVLLVFCLPLIFFASISVYGDKGPKILAFLLGILLATVMLFIHSFFIENFDPYAASLLSQWGRFFFLYFFFPCLICLPIYLGIHHSFDSETLITSSSCLFGVYTAVFFSYLYNNTDLPVLTPLVLMILSFAASLYVFEAILRLVLESFGLVIIEYLIAVIIFLVFCGLGALVLCFWFFMYSPYIYGGLMLGLCLVALLLYFITN
;
A
#
# COMPACT_ATOMS: atom_id res chain seq x y z
N MET A 1 20.50 10.37 -4.41
CA MET A 1 19.04 10.61 -4.54
C MET A 1 18.21 9.45 -4.03
N THR A 2 18.60 8.20 -4.28
CA THR A 2 17.92 6.98 -3.80
C THR A 2 17.72 6.90 -2.28
N VAL A 3 18.67 7.42 -1.50
CA VAL A 3 18.58 7.51 -0.03
C VAL A 3 17.39 8.36 0.45
N LEU A 4 17.01 9.41 -0.29
CA LEU A 4 15.86 10.24 0.08
C LEU A 4 14.53 9.50 -0.09
N LEU A 5 14.45 8.58 -1.04
CA LEU A 5 13.24 7.78 -1.30
C LEU A 5 12.90 6.84 -0.14
N VAL A 6 13.92 6.38 0.60
CA VAL A 6 13.77 5.55 1.81
C VAL A 6 12.89 6.26 2.85
N PHE A 7 12.96 7.59 2.92
CA PHE A 7 12.18 8.34 3.90
C PHE A 7 10.79 8.73 3.38
N CYS A 8 10.50 8.61 2.08
CA CYS A 8 9.25 9.13 1.52
C CYS A 8 7.99 8.51 2.13
N LEU A 9 7.87 7.17 2.18
CA LEU A 9 6.70 6.51 2.76
C LEU A 9 6.54 6.79 4.27
N PRO A 10 7.58 6.66 5.10
CA PRO A 10 7.52 7.07 6.51
C PRO A 10 7.10 8.52 6.66
N LEU A 11 7.65 9.44 5.87
CA LEU A 11 7.31 10.87 5.94
C LEU A 11 5.86 11.13 5.53
N ILE A 12 5.36 10.45 4.49
CA ILE A 12 3.95 10.51 4.08
C ILE A 12 3.04 10.06 5.23
N PHE A 13 3.39 8.96 5.90
CA PHE A 13 2.67 8.49 7.08
C PHE A 13 2.71 9.49 8.24
N PHE A 14 3.89 10.00 8.62
CA PHE A 14 4.00 10.97 9.70
C PHE A 14 3.27 12.29 9.38
N ALA A 15 3.26 12.69 8.10
CA ALA A 15 2.47 13.83 7.64
C ALA A 15 0.96 13.57 7.77
N SER A 16 0.47 12.38 7.43
CA SER A 16 -0.96 12.07 7.50
C SER A 16 -1.49 12.05 8.94
N ILE A 17 -0.73 11.52 9.89
CA ILE A 17 -1.13 11.48 11.30
C ILE A 17 -0.84 12.79 12.05
N SER A 18 -0.16 13.75 11.42
CA SER A 18 0.19 15.02 12.07
C SER A 18 -1.03 15.89 12.36
N VAL A 19 -2.12 15.67 11.61
CA VAL A 19 -3.20 16.64 11.45
C VAL A 19 -4.18 16.63 12.64
N TYR A 20 -4.63 15.50 13.20
CA TYR A 20 -5.47 15.45 14.43
C TYR A 20 -5.49 14.06 15.11
N GLY A 21 -5.81 14.03 16.42
CA GLY A 21 -6.14 12.81 17.18
C GLY A 21 -5.03 12.25 18.08
N ASP A 22 -5.33 11.14 18.77
CA ASP A 22 -4.35 10.37 19.53
C ASP A 22 -3.42 9.62 18.57
N LYS A 23 -2.12 9.93 18.65
CA LYS A 23 -1.11 9.45 17.71
C LYS A 23 -0.51 8.12 18.14
N GLY A 24 -0.60 7.79 19.43
CA GLY A 24 -0.01 6.59 20.01
C GLY A 24 -0.44 5.30 19.29
N PRO A 25 -1.75 5.04 19.15
CA PRO A 25 -2.25 3.82 18.51
C PRO A 25 -1.80 3.69 17.04
N LYS A 26 -1.85 4.78 16.27
CA LYS A 26 -1.43 4.80 14.86
C LYS A 26 0.07 4.52 14.70
N ILE A 27 0.90 5.11 15.55
CA ILE A 27 2.36 4.89 15.53
C ILE A 27 2.69 3.45 15.93
N LEU A 28 2.03 2.92 16.97
CA LEU A 28 2.20 1.53 17.38
C LEU A 28 1.80 0.55 16.27
N ALA A 29 0.66 0.79 15.62
CA ALA A 29 0.21 0.00 14.48
C ALA A 29 1.22 0.04 13.32
N PHE A 30 1.78 1.22 13.01
CA PHE A 30 2.83 1.37 11.99
C PHE A 30 4.10 0.56 12.31
N LEU A 31 4.59 0.64 13.55
CA LEU A 31 5.75 -0.14 14.00
C LEU A 31 5.48 -1.65 13.96
N LEU A 32 4.28 -2.07 14.38
CA LEU A 32 3.84 -3.46 14.27
C LEU A 32 3.79 -3.91 12.80
N GLY A 33 3.35 -3.03 11.90
CA GLY A 33 3.37 -3.27 10.46
C GLY A 33 4.79 -3.51 9.92
N ILE A 34 5.77 -2.70 10.33
CA ILE A 34 7.18 -2.93 9.96
C ILE A 34 7.66 -4.30 10.46
N LEU A 35 7.28 -4.68 11.68
CA LEU A 35 7.65 -5.99 12.25
C LEU A 35 6.95 -7.14 11.51
N LEU A 36 5.66 -7.00 11.17
CA LEU A 36 4.92 -7.99 10.37
C LEU A 36 5.51 -8.13 8.96
N ALA A 37 6.10 -7.08 8.41
CA ALA A 37 6.75 -7.14 7.12
C ALA A 37 7.93 -8.11 7.09
N THR A 38 8.62 -8.38 8.21
CA THR A 38 9.70 -9.39 8.21
C THR A 38 9.14 -10.78 7.94
N VAL A 39 7.96 -11.08 8.49
CA VAL A 39 7.24 -12.32 8.20
C VAL A 39 6.80 -12.35 6.73
N MET A 40 6.33 -11.23 6.19
CA MET A 40 5.98 -11.12 4.76
C MET A 40 7.15 -11.39 3.85
N LEU A 41 8.31 -10.77 4.11
CA LEU A 41 9.48 -10.92 3.28
C LEU A 41 10.01 -12.35 3.30
N PHE A 42 9.86 -13.06 4.42
CA PHE A 42 10.14 -14.49 4.48
C PHE A 42 9.17 -15.28 3.57
N ILE A 43 7.86 -15.04 3.68
CA ILE A 43 6.85 -15.70 2.83
C ILE A 43 7.05 -15.37 1.35
N HIS A 44 7.38 -14.12 1.02
CA HIS A 44 7.67 -13.65 -0.33
C HIS A 44 8.73 -14.53 -1.01
N SER A 45 9.78 -14.95 -0.28
CA SER A 45 10.83 -15.81 -0.84
C SER A 45 10.32 -17.13 -1.43
N PHE A 46 9.18 -17.66 -0.96
CA PHE A 46 8.56 -18.88 -1.52
C PHE A 46 7.75 -18.62 -2.80
N PHE A 47 7.26 -17.39 -2.99
CA PHE A 47 6.40 -17.06 -4.12
C PHE A 47 7.15 -16.37 -5.26
N ILE A 48 8.35 -15.85 -5.02
CA ILE A 48 9.10 -15.05 -5.99
C ILE A 48 9.41 -15.83 -7.27
N GLU A 49 9.67 -17.14 -7.16
CA GLU A 49 9.96 -18.02 -8.31
C GLU A 49 8.74 -18.21 -9.23
N ASN A 50 7.52 -18.01 -8.71
CA ASN A 50 6.30 -18.12 -9.52
C ASN A 50 6.07 -16.90 -10.43
N PHE A 51 6.84 -15.82 -10.25
CA PHE A 51 6.67 -14.59 -11.01
C PHE A 51 7.98 -14.16 -11.67
N ASP A 52 8.12 -14.50 -12.95
CA ASP A 52 9.31 -14.17 -13.75
C ASP A 52 9.54 -12.64 -13.83
N PRO A 53 10.72 -12.14 -13.45
CA PRO A 53 11.07 -10.73 -13.56
C PRO A 53 11.02 -10.18 -15.00
N TYR A 54 11.12 -11.04 -16.00
CA TYR A 54 11.19 -10.65 -17.42
C TYR A 54 10.02 -11.19 -18.25
N ALA A 55 8.92 -11.58 -17.60
CA ALA A 55 7.73 -12.05 -18.28
C ALA A 55 7.29 -11.06 -19.39
N ALA A 56 7.12 -11.58 -20.61
CA ALA A 56 6.77 -10.78 -21.78
C ALA A 56 5.28 -10.40 -21.83
N SER A 57 4.42 -11.04 -21.02
CA SER A 57 2.98 -10.80 -21.05
C SER A 57 2.55 -9.75 -20.02
N LEU A 58 1.66 -8.85 -20.44
CA LEU A 58 1.09 -7.81 -19.58
C LEU A 58 0.43 -8.39 -18.33
N LEU A 59 -0.32 -9.48 -18.49
CA LEU A 59 -1.03 -10.13 -17.38
C LEU A 59 -0.07 -10.70 -16.34
N SER A 60 1.04 -11.32 -16.77
CA SER A 60 2.03 -11.89 -15.86
C SER A 60 2.79 -10.79 -15.11
N GLN A 61 3.17 -9.71 -15.80
CA GLN A 61 3.81 -8.55 -15.16
C GLN A 61 2.88 -7.81 -14.20
N TRP A 62 1.61 -7.63 -14.59
CA TRP A 62 0.59 -7.08 -13.70
C TRP A 62 0.41 -7.97 -12.47
N GLY A 63 0.31 -9.28 -12.68
CA GLY A 63 0.21 -10.27 -11.60
C GLY A 63 1.40 -10.18 -10.65
N ARG A 64 2.63 -10.11 -11.17
CA ARG A 64 3.83 -9.92 -10.35
C ARG A 64 3.71 -8.66 -9.50
N PHE A 65 3.42 -7.52 -10.11
CA PHE A 65 3.35 -6.26 -9.38
C PHE A 65 2.24 -6.29 -8.32
N PHE A 66 1.04 -6.72 -8.70
CA PHE A 66 -0.13 -6.76 -7.84
C PHE A 66 0.04 -7.77 -6.69
N PHE A 67 0.39 -9.03 -7.00
CA PHE A 67 0.45 -10.08 -6.00
C PHE A 67 1.60 -9.88 -5.02
N LEU A 68 2.82 -9.65 -5.52
CA LEU A 68 4.01 -9.57 -4.66
C LEU A 68 4.08 -8.30 -3.83
N TYR A 69 3.69 -7.15 -4.39
CA TYR A 69 3.89 -5.87 -3.72
C TYR A 69 2.64 -5.32 -3.04
N PHE A 70 1.43 -5.77 -3.41
CA PHE A 70 0.18 -5.28 -2.80
C PHE A 70 -0.62 -6.37 -2.10
N PHE A 71 -1.04 -7.40 -2.85
CA PHE A 71 -2.02 -8.37 -2.37
C PHE A 71 -1.48 -9.24 -1.23
N PHE A 72 -0.34 -9.91 -1.38
CA PHE A 72 0.19 -10.78 -0.32
C PHE A 72 0.55 -10.02 0.95
N PRO A 73 1.25 -8.87 0.89
CA PRO A 73 1.49 -8.05 2.09
C PRO A 73 0.19 -7.71 2.84
N CYS A 74 -0.87 -7.33 2.11
CA CYS A 74 -2.18 -7.05 2.69
C CYS A 74 -2.85 -8.29 3.30
N LEU A 75 -2.94 -9.37 2.50
CA LEU A 75 -3.67 -10.59 2.83
C LEU A 75 -3.16 -11.26 4.10
N ILE A 76 -1.86 -11.18 4.33
CA ILE A 76 -1.24 -11.81 5.50
C ILE A 76 -1.19 -10.79 6.66
N CYS A 77 -0.99 -9.50 6.39
CA CYS A 77 -0.86 -8.49 7.46
C CYS A 77 -2.17 -8.27 8.20
N LEU A 78 -3.26 -8.04 7.45
CA LEU A 78 -4.52 -7.63 8.06
C LEU A 78 -5.09 -8.69 9.01
N PRO A 79 -5.14 -10.00 8.67
CA PRO A 79 -5.63 -11.01 9.59
C PRO A 79 -4.76 -11.15 10.84
N ILE A 80 -3.44 -11.06 10.71
CA ILE A 80 -2.55 -11.14 11.87
C ILE A 80 -2.74 -9.92 12.77
N TYR A 81 -2.81 -8.71 12.19
CA TYR A 81 -3.06 -7.48 12.93
C TYR A 81 -4.37 -7.53 13.72
N LEU A 82 -5.47 -7.89 13.06
CA LEU A 82 -6.78 -8.05 13.71
C LEU A 82 -6.77 -9.18 14.75
N GLY A 83 -6.03 -10.26 14.48
CA GLY A 83 -5.84 -11.36 15.41
C GLY A 83 -5.15 -10.95 16.70
N ILE A 84 -4.11 -10.10 16.63
CA ILE A 84 -3.37 -9.59 17.80
C ILE A 84 -4.26 -8.70 18.68
N HIS A 85 -5.07 -7.84 18.05
CA HIS A 85 -5.92 -6.88 18.77
C HIS A 85 -7.20 -7.50 19.35
N HIS A 86 -7.59 -8.71 18.91
CA HIS A 86 -8.79 -9.43 19.35
C HIS A 86 -10.08 -8.59 19.35
N SER A 87 -10.14 -7.54 18.53
CA SER A 87 -11.22 -6.55 18.52
C SER A 87 -11.50 -6.06 17.10
N PHE A 88 -12.78 -5.79 16.83
CA PHE A 88 -13.30 -5.17 15.61
C PHE A 88 -13.94 -3.81 15.95
N ASP A 89 -13.34 -3.07 16.87
CA ASP A 89 -13.78 -1.70 17.14
C ASP A 89 -13.32 -0.77 16.01
N SER A 90 -13.99 0.38 15.90
CA SER A 90 -13.70 1.37 14.85
C SER A 90 -12.26 1.86 14.91
N GLU A 91 -11.68 1.97 16.11
CA GLU A 91 -10.29 2.37 16.30
C GLU A 91 -9.30 1.34 15.75
N THR A 92 -9.44 0.04 16.06
CA THR A 92 -8.58 -1.02 15.52
C THR A 92 -8.71 -1.09 14.00
N LEU A 93 -9.92 -0.94 13.46
CA LEU A 93 -10.13 -1.00 12.02
C LEU A 93 -9.51 0.20 11.30
N ILE A 94 -9.62 1.41 11.84
CA ILE A 94 -8.96 2.59 11.27
C ILE A 94 -7.44 2.47 11.37
N THR A 95 -6.91 2.02 12.51
CA THR A 95 -5.46 1.86 12.72
C THR A 95 -4.84 0.73 11.88
N SER A 96 -5.65 -0.18 11.32
CA SER A 96 -5.19 -1.17 10.34
C SER A 96 -4.56 -0.53 9.09
N SER A 97 -5.00 0.66 8.68
CA SER A 97 -4.37 1.41 7.58
C SER A 97 -2.92 1.79 7.93
N SER A 98 -2.69 2.19 9.19
CA SER A 98 -1.38 2.56 9.72
C SER A 98 -0.45 1.34 9.78
N CYS A 99 -0.98 0.18 10.12
CA CYS A 99 -0.26 -1.09 10.04
C CYS A 99 0.18 -1.41 8.61
N LEU A 100 -0.73 -1.25 7.62
CA LEU A 100 -0.38 -1.42 6.21
C LEU A 100 0.67 -0.40 5.74
N PHE A 101 0.62 0.86 6.19
CA PHE A 101 1.70 1.84 5.92
C PHE A 101 3.07 1.30 6.37
N GLY A 102 3.14 0.67 7.54
CA GLY A 102 4.36 0.04 8.05
C GLY A 102 4.84 -1.11 7.15
N VAL A 103 3.92 -1.99 6.76
CA VAL A 103 4.24 -3.12 5.87
C VAL A 103 4.74 -2.64 4.52
N TYR A 104 4.02 -1.73 3.86
CA TYR A 104 4.41 -1.24 2.54
C TYR A 104 5.70 -0.43 2.55
N THR A 105 6.02 0.23 3.68
CA THR A 105 7.33 0.86 3.87
C THR A 105 8.45 -0.18 3.77
N ALA A 106 8.34 -1.29 4.51
CA ALA A 106 9.34 -2.34 4.48
C ALA A 106 9.37 -3.11 3.14
N VAL A 107 8.22 -3.34 2.50
CA VAL A 107 8.14 -3.91 1.15
C VAL A 107 8.83 -2.99 0.14
N PHE A 108 8.62 -1.68 0.24
CA PHE A 108 9.31 -0.70 -0.61
C PHE A 108 10.82 -0.72 -0.38
N PHE A 109 11.30 -0.88 0.86
CA PHE A 109 12.74 -0.97 1.14
C PHE A 109 13.35 -2.22 0.52
N SER A 110 12.66 -3.36 0.61
CA SER A 110 13.09 -4.59 -0.06
C SER A 110 13.14 -4.40 -1.59
N TYR A 111 12.11 -3.77 -2.18
CA TYR A 111 12.09 -3.46 -3.60
C TYR A 111 13.24 -2.53 -4.01
N LEU A 112 13.48 -1.46 -3.25
CA LEU A 112 14.55 -0.51 -3.48
C LEU A 112 15.93 -1.16 -3.37
N TYR A 113 16.13 -2.03 -2.39
CA TYR A 113 17.39 -2.78 -2.21
C TYR A 113 17.68 -3.70 -3.40
N ASN A 114 16.68 -4.44 -3.86
CA ASN A 114 16.81 -5.36 -5.00
C ASN A 114 16.97 -4.65 -6.36
N ASN A 115 16.71 -3.34 -6.41
CA ASN A 115 16.73 -2.53 -7.62
C ASN A 115 17.68 -1.32 -7.50
N THR A 116 18.71 -1.42 -6.65
CA THR A 116 19.68 -0.34 -6.39
C THR A 116 20.45 0.09 -7.64
N ASP A 117 20.62 -0.82 -8.60
CA ASP A 117 21.33 -0.57 -9.86
C ASP A 117 20.43 0.03 -10.96
N LEU A 118 19.14 0.27 -10.68
CA LEU A 118 18.25 0.88 -11.68
C LEU A 118 18.73 2.30 -12.03
N PRO A 119 19.07 2.57 -13.30
CA PRO A 119 19.48 3.91 -13.73
C PRO A 119 18.31 4.90 -13.74
N VAL A 120 17.07 4.42 -13.63
CA VAL A 120 15.85 5.22 -13.75
C VAL A 120 15.07 5.19 -12.43
N LEU A 121 14.83 6.38 -11.87
CA LEU A 121 14.13 6.58 -10.58
C LEU A 121 12.60 6.43 -10.69
N THR A 122 12.06 6.57 -11.90
CA THR A 122 10.61 6.58 -12.18
C THR A 122 9.81 5.42 -11.57
N PRO A 123 10.21 4.14 -11.67
CA PRO A 123 9.42 3.04 -11.11
C PRO A 123 9.34 3.10 -9.59
N LEU A 124 10.41 3.55 -8.92
CA LEU A 124 10.43 3.73 -7.46
C LEU A 124 9.43 4.81 -7.04
N VAL A 125 9.40 5.93 -7.77
CA VAL A 125 8.45 7.02 -7.51
C VAL A 125 7.01 6.57 -7.76
N LEU A 126 6.75 5.88 -8.88
CA LEU A 126 5.42 5.32 -9.17
C LEU A 126 4.97 4.35 -8.08
N MET A 127 5.88 3.52 -7.57
CA MET A 127 5.57 2.58 -6.49
C MET A 127 5.22 3.29 -5.18
N ILE A 128 6.01 4.29 -4.76
CA ILE A 128 5.69 5.11 -3.58
C ILE A 128 4.31 5.77 -3.73
N LEU A 129 4.05 6.39 -4.88
CA LEU A 129 2.78 7.05 -5.16
C LEU A 129 1.61 6.06 -5.12
N SER A 130 1.78 4.87 -5.70
CA SER A 130 0.75 3.83 -5.69
C SER A 130 0.43 3.33 -4.29
N PHE A 131 1.44 3.14 -3.42
CA PHE A 131 1.23 2.77 -2.03
C PHE A 131 0.54 3.88 -1.25
N ALA A 132 1.02 5.12 -1.36
CA ALA A 132 0.41 6.25 -0.66
C ALA A 132 -1.06 6.44 -1.08
N ALA A 133 -1.33 6.42 -2.39
CA ALA A 133 -2.67 6.59 -2.92
C ALA A 133 -3.63 5.49 -2.47
N SER A 134 -3.22 4.22 -2.57
CA SER A 134 -4.08 3.11 -2.16
C SER A 134 -4.38 3.14 -0.66
N LEU A 135 -3.38 3.45 0.17
CA LEU A 135 -3.55 3.55 1.62
C LEU A 135 -4.46 4.71 2.03
N TYR A 136 -4.35 5.88 1.40
CA TYR A 136 -5.25 6.99 1.64
C TYR A 136 -6.69 6.67 1.25
N VAL A 137 -6.88 5.98 0.13
CA VAL A 137 -8.21 5.48 -0.26
C VAL A 137 -8.75 4.49 0.77
N PHE A 138 -7.92 3.57 1.27
CA PHE A 138 -8.34 2.60 2.28
C PHE A 138 -8.81 3.29 3.55
N GLU A 139 -8.03 4.23 4.09
CA GLU A 139 -8.40 4.98 5.29
C GLU A 139 -9.66 5.83 5.06
N ALA A 140 -9.79 6.49 3.91
CA ALA A 140 -10.97 7.27 3.57
C ALA A 140 -12.25 6.41 3.50
N ILE A 141 -12.16 5.23 2.87
CA ILE A 141 -13.30 4.32 2.73
C ILE A 141 -13.66 3.70 4.07
N LEU A 142 -12.68 3.32 4.90
CA LEU A 142 -12.96 2.84 6.25
C LEU A 142 -13.79 3.86 7.02
N ARG A 143 -13.42 5.14 7.00
CA ARG A 143 -14.18 6.19 7.68
C ARG A 143 -15.57 6.44 7.11
N LEU A 144 -15.76 6.26 5.80
CA LEU A 144 -17.06 6.41 5.15
C LEU A 144 -18.00 5.25 5.46
N VAL A 145 -17.47 4.03 5.51
CA VAL A 145 -18.27 2.81 5.53
C VAL A 145 -18.48 2.29 6.94
N LEU A 146 -17.55 2.56 7.88
CA LEU A 146 -17.75 2.25 9.30
C LEU A 146 -19.04 2.92 9.79
N GLU A 147 -19.90 2.14 10.43
CA GLU A 147 -21.20 2.56 10.99
C GLU A 147 -22.35 2.76 9.96
N SER A 148 -22.14 2.45 8.67
CA SER A 148 -23.17 2.64 7.64
C SER A 148 -24.21 1.51 7.57
N PHE A 149 -23.78 0.26 7.76
CA PHE A 149 -24.58 -0.94 7.48
C PHE A 149 -24.84 -1.80 8.73
N GLY A 150 -24.19 -1.49 9.86
CA GLY A 150 -24.39 -2.17 11.16
C GLY A 150 -23.69 -3.52 11.28
N LEU A 151 -23.04 -4.00 10.22
CA LEU A 151 -22.24 -5.23 10.18
C LEU A 151 -20.79 -4.88 9.87
N VAL A 152 -20.04 -4.56 10.94
CA VAL A 152 -18.66 -4.04 10.89
C VAL A 152 -17.70 -4.88 10.03
N ILE A 153 -17.84 -6.21 10.04
CA ILE A 153 -16.99 -7.10 9.22
C ILE A 153 -17.27 -6.91 7.72
N ILE A 154 -18.53 -6.72 7.33
CA ILE A 154 -18.92 -6.51 5.93
C ILE A 154 -18.42 -5.14 5.47
N GLU A 155 -18.57 -4.12 6.31
CA GLU A 155 -18.04 -2.76 6.07
C GLU A 155 -16.53 -2.79 5.81
N TYR A 156 -15.79 -3.50 6.67
CA TYR A 156 -14.36 -3.69 6.51
C TYR A 156 -13.99 -4.45 5.24
N LEU A 157 -14.72 -5.53 4.91
CA LEU A 157 -14.48 -6.30 3.68
C LEU A 157 -14.68 -5.44 2.42
N ILE A 158 -15.72 -4.61 2.41
CA ILE A 158 -15.97 -3.66 1.31
C ILE A 158 -14.78 -2.70 1.17
N ALA A 159 -14.29 -2.14 2.27
CA ALA A 159 -13.13 -1.26 2.26
C ALA A 159 -11.88 -1.97 1.71
N VAL A 160 -11.63 -3.21 2.13
CA VAL A 160 -10.50 -4.02 1.63
C VAL A 160 -10.64 -4.32 0.14
N ILE A 161 -11.83 -4.64 -0.36
CA ILE A 161 -12.06 -4.91 -1.78
C ILE A 161 -11.76 -3.67 -2.62
N ILE A 162 -12.28 -2.50 -2.22
CA ILE A 162 -12.03 -1.26 -2.99
C ILE A 162 -10.55 -0.87 -2.92
N PHE A 163 -9.92 -1.03 -1.76
CA PHE A 163 -8.48 -0.87 -1.61
C PHE A 163 -7.68 -1.76 -2.58
N LEU A 164 -8.05 -3.04 -2.71
CA LEU A 164 -7.40 -3.97 -3.64
C LEU A 164 -7.62 -3.58 -5.11
N VAL A 165 -8.79 -3.05 -5.47
CA VAL A 165 -9.02 -2.52 -6.82
C VAL A 165 -8.07 -1.35 -7.12
N PHE A 166 -7.90 -0.42 -6.18
CA PHE A 166 -6.94 0.69 -6.32
C PHE A 166 -5.49 0.21 -6.41
N CYS A 167 -5.12 -0.81 -5.62
CA CYS A 167 -3.81 -1.47 -5.75
C CYS A 167 -3.62 -2.09 -7.14
N GLY A 168 -4.66 -2.73 -7.68
CA GLY A 168 -4.66 -3.31 -9.03
C GLY A 168 -4.45 -2.25 -10.12
N LEU A 169 -5.07 -1.08 -9.98
CA LEU A 169 -4.85 0.06 -10.86
C LEU A 169 -3.41 0.60 -10.76
N GLY A 170 -2.87 0.75 -9.55
CA GLY A 170 -1.48 1.15 -9.33
C GLY A 170 -0.48 0.17 -9.97
N ALA A 171 -0.70 -1.14 -9.77
CA ALA A 171 0.09 -2.20 -10.40
C ALA A 171 -0.01 -2.18 -11.94
N LEU A 172 -1.16 -1.81 -12.49
CA LEU A 172 -1.37 -1.68 -13.92
C LEU A 172 -0.60 -0.49 -14.52
N VAL A 173 -0.54 0.65 -13.81
CA VAL A 173 0.31 1.78 -14.21
C VAL A 173 1.80 1.40 -14.18
N LEU A 174 2.25 0.68 -13.15
CA LEU A 174 3.62 0.15 -13.06
C LEU A 174 3.93 -0.83 -14.22
N CYS A 175 2.99 -1.72 -14.54
CA CYS A 175 3.10 -2.68 -15.62
C CYS A 175 3.19 -1.98 -16.98
N PHE A 176 2.35 -0.97 -17.26
CA PHE A 176 2.46 -0.23 -18.51
C PHE A 176 3.74 0.58 -18.62
N TRP A 177 4.21 1.18 -17.52
CA TRP A 177 5.51 1.83 -17.52
C TRP A 177 6.64 0.86 -17.88
N PHE A 178 6.60 -0.36 -17.33
CA PHE A 178 7.59 -1.41 -17.62
C PHE A 178 7.70 -1.75 -19.12
N PHE A 179 6.59 -1.73 -19.87
CA PHE A 179 6.61 -2.04 -21.31
C PHE A 179 6.88 -0.81 -22.20
N MET A 180 6.38 0.36 -21.83
CA MET A 180 6.30 1.51 -22.73
C MET A 180 7.28 2.65 -22.36
N TYR A 181 7.92 2.59 -21.19
CA TYR A 181 8.98 3.50 -20.74
C TYR A 181 8.68 5.01 -20.83
N SER A 182 7.40 5.42 -20.84
CA SER A 182 7.01 6.85 -20.91
C SER A 182 6.76 7.43 -19.51
N PRO A 183 7.71 8.20 -18.92
CA PRO A 183 7.54 8.70 -17.56
C PRO A 183 6.38 9.72 -17.44
N TYR A 184 6.12 10.51 -18.49
CA TYR A 184 5.11 11.58 -18.45
C TYR A 184 3.68 11.04 -18.41
N ILE A 185 3.39 10.02 -19.23
CA ILE A 185 2.03 9.46 -19.33
C ILE A 185 1.68 8.71 -18.05
N TYR A 186 2.55 7.80 -17.61
CA TYR A 186 2.29 6.97 -16.43
C TYR A 186 2.46 7.74 -15.13
N GLY A 187 3.34 8.75 -15.10
CA GLY A 187 3.39 9.73 -14.01
C GLY A 187 2.08 10.50 -13.90
N GLY A 188 1.53 11.00 -15.02
CA GLY A 188 0.24 11.68 -15.05
C GLY A 188 -0.93 10.82 -14.55
N LEU A 189 -0.99 9.56 -14.99
CA LEU A 189 -2.01 8.60 -14.52
C LEU A 189 -1.90 8.35 -13.00
N MET A 190 -0.67 8.16 -12.50
CA MET A 190 -0.44 7.94 -11.08
C MET A 190 -0.76 9.18 -10.24
N LEU A 191 -0.43 10.38 -10.75
CA LEU A 191 -0.83 11.65 -10.13
C LEU A 191 -2.35 11.79 -10.08
N GLY A 192 -3.07 11.40 -11.13
CA GLY A 192 -4.53 11.36 -11.14
C GLY A 192 -5.08 10.46 -10.03
N LEU A 193 -4.54 9.25 -9.87
CA LEU A 193 -4.91 8.34 -8.77
C LEU A 193 -4.62 8.97 -7.40
N CYS A 194 -3.46 9.62 -7.24
CA CYS A 194 -3.10 10.30 -5.99
C CYS A 194 -4.04 11.47 -5.68
N LEU A 195 -4.45 12.26 -6.68
CA LEU A 195 -5.39 13.36 -6.49
C LEU A 195 -6.76 12.86 -6.04
N VAL A 196 -7.27 11.79 -6.66
CA VAL A 196 -8.53 11.16 -6.22
C VAL A 196 -8.42 10.65 -4.78
N ALA A 197 -7.30 9.98 -4.46
CA ALA A 197 -7.04 9.48 -3.11
C ALA A 197 -6.99 10.60 -2.06
N LEU A 198 -6.27 11.68 -2.36
CA LEU A 198 -6.15 12.83 -1.46
C LEU A 198 -7.49 13.56 -1.31
N LEU A 199 -8.24 13.76 -2.39
CA LEU A 199 -9.57 14.38 -2.31
C LEU A 199 -10.51 13.56 -1.43
N LEU A 200 -10.56 12.23 -1.61
CA LEU A 200 -11.34 11.34 -0.76
C LEU A 200 -10.86 11.42 0.70
N TYR A 201 -9.56 11.40 0.94
CA TYR A 201 -8.98 11.50 2.28
C TYR A 201 -9.32 12.81 2.98
N PHE A 202 -9.24 13.94 2.29
CA PHE A 202 -9.56 15.26 2.86
C PHE A 202 -11.06 15.50 3.06
N ILE A 203 -11.94 14.91 2.24
CA ILE A 203 -13.39 15.01 2.43
C ILE A 203 -13.84 14.20 3.66
N THR A 204 -13.10 13.16 4.03
CA THR A 204 -13.46 12.19 5.07
C THR A 204 -12.69 12.37 6.39
N ASN A 205 -11.74 13.31 6.43
CA ASN A 205 -11.05 13.77 7.64
C ASN A 205 -11.63 15.11 8.10
#